data_AF-A0A969GDK8-F1
#
_entry.id   AF-A0A969GDK8-F1
#
_cell.length_a   1.000
_cell.length_b   1.000
_cell.length_c   1.000
_cell.angle_alpha   90.00
_cell.angle_beta   90.00
_cell.angle_gamma   90.00
#
_symmetry.space_group_name_H-M   'P 1'
#
loop_
_entity.id
_entity.type
_entity.pdbx_description
1 polymer ?
#
loop_
_entity_poly.entity_id
_entity_poly.type
_entity_poly.pdbx_seq_one_letter_code
_entity_poly.pdbx_strand_id
1 'polypeptide(L)'
;MLIKRLQLALIHTAVAITLVPINSTLNRVMIFDLGISKTLFTLLAIFPYLLAPIQVAIGSFSDRNPIFGYRRTPYILVGLILCVLGVAISPQVAILMTENITLGIIAGVFAFGAWGMGYNLSAVSYFSLATEISGKKGRAATIATMFFCNGLLV
;
A
#
# COMPACT_ATOMS: atom_id res chain seq x y z
N MET A 1 1.40 26.60 1.48
CA MET A 1 1.04 25.45 0.61
C MET A 1 2.16 24.42 0.48
N LEU A 2 3.43 24.83 0.42
CA LEU A 2 4.58 23.91 0.28
C LEU A 2 4.61 22.80 1.34
N ILE A 3 4.44 23.14 2.62
CA ILE A 3 4.45 22.18 3.73
C ILE A 3 3.36 21.11 3.58
N LYS A 4 2.13 21.50 3.20
CA LYS A 4 1.03 20.55 2.99
C LYS A 4 1.29 19.62 1.80
N ARG A 5 1.91 20.13 0.73
CA ARG A 5 2.32 19.29 -0.42
C ARG A 5 3.39 18.30 -0.02
N LEU A 6 4.37 18.74 0.77
CA LEU A 6 5.44 17.87 1.29
C LEU A 6 4.87 16.79 2.22
N GLN A 7 3.94 17.13 3.11
CA GLN A 7 3.27 16.15 3.96
C GLN A 7 2.55 15.06 3.15
N LEU A 8 1.81 15.46 2.11
CA LEU A 8 1.15 14.50 1.21
C LEU A 8 2.16 13.66 0.42
N ALA A 9 3.26 14.28 -0.03
CA ALA A 9 4.35 13.56 -0.69
C ALA A 9 4.98 12.53 0.23
N LEU A 10 5.26 12.88 1.50
CA LEU A 10 5.79 11.94 2.49
C LEU A 10 4.83 10.78 2.78
N ILE A 11 3.52 11.03 2.86
CA ILE A 11 2.51 9.98 3.01
C ILE A 11 2.52 9.05 1.79
N HIS A 12 2.52 9.61 0.59
CA HIS A 12 2.59 8.84 -0.65
C HIS A 12 3.87 7.99 -0.71
N THR A 13 5.01 8.58 -0.39
CA THR A 13 6.31 7.90 -0.29
C THR A 13 6.29 6.80 0.77
N ALA A 14 5.69 7.04 1.94
CA ALA A 14 5.59 6.05 3.02
C ALA A 14 4.71 4.85 2.65
N VAL A 15 3.65 5.05 1.87
CA VAL A 15 2.86 3.93 1.32
C VAL A 15 3.68 3.22 0.24
N ALA A 16 4.32 3.97 -0.64
CA ALA A 16 5.01 3.41 -1.78
C ALA A 16 6.29 2.63 -1.41
N ILE A 17 7.02 3.05 -0.37
CA ILE A 17 8.22 2.34 0.09
C ILE A 17 7.91 0.91 0.56
N THR A 18 6.65 0.62 0.94
CA THR A 18 6.22 -0.73 1.32
C THR A 18 6.24 -1.72 0.15
N LEU A 19 6.19 -1.23 -1.09
CA LEU A 19 6.34 -2.06 -2.30
C LEU A 19 7.78 -2.55 -2.51
N VAL A 20 8.77 -1.79 -2.05
CA VAL A 20 10.19 -2.08 -2.29
C VAL A 20 10.63 -3.40 -1.65
N PRO A 21 10.44 -3.65 -0.34
CA PRO A 21 10.87 -4.90 0.26
C PRO A 21 10.10 -6.09 -0.30
N ILE A 22 8.81 -5.93 -0.66
CA ILE A 22 8.01 -7.00 -1.25
C ILE A 22 8.51 -7.37 -2.64
N ASN A 23 8.67 -6.40 -3.55
CA ASN A 23 9.02 -6.66 -4.95
C ASN A 23 10.52 -6.90 -5.18
N SER A 24 11.38 -6.49 -4.25
CA SER A 24 12.83 -6.67 -4.34
C SER A 24 13.32 -7.79 -3.41
N THR A 25 13.52 -7.48 -2.12
CA THR A 25 14.16 -8.39 -1.17
C THR A 25 13.36 -9.67 -0.97
N LEU A 26 12.07 -9.56 -0.66
CA LEU A 26 11.21 -10.70 -0.36
C LEU A 26 10.94 -11.53 -1.62
N ASN A 27 10.71 -10.89 -2.77
CA ASN A 27 10.63 -11.57 -4.06
C ASN A 27 11.86 -12.46 -4.31
N ARG A 28 13.07 -11.92 -4.13
CA ARG A 28 14.31 -12.67 -4.28
C ARG A 28 14.40 -13.81 -3.26
N VAL A 29 14.17 -13.52 -1.98
CA VAL A 29 14.30 -14.51 -0.89
C VAL A 29 13.28 -15.65 -1.07
N MET A 30 12.01 -15.34 -1.33
CA MET A 30 10.98 -16.37 -1.51
C MET A 30 11.29 -17.28 -2.70
N ILE A 31 11.69 -16.72 -3.84
CA ILE A 31 11.88 -17.50 -5.06
C ILE A 31 13.24 -18.24 -5.08
N PHE A 32 14.33 -17.52 -4.83
CA PHE A 32 15.68 -18.06 -5.00
C PHE A 32 16.23 -18.72 -3.75
N ASP A 33 15.98 -18.14 -2.57
CA ASP A 33 16.58 -18.64 -1.33
C ASP A 33 15.69 -19.71 -0.66
N LEU A 34 14.37 -19.56 -0.71
CA LEU A 34 13.39 -20.48 -0.10
C LEU A 34 12.76 -21.48 -1.09
N GLY A 35 13.04 -21.35 -2.39
CA GLY A 35 12.52 -22.26 -3.43
C GLY A 35 10.99 -22.21 -3.61
N ILE A 36 10.32 -21.15 -3.16
CA ILE A 36 8.88 -20.97 -3.36
C ILE A 36 8.63 -20.71 -4.85
N SER A 37 7.60 -21.35 -5.41
CA SER A 37 7.22 -21.16 -6.81
C SER A 37 6.97 -19.68 -7.13
N LYS A 38 7.60 -19.18 -8.20
CA LYS A 38 7.40 -17.83 -8.74
C LYS A 38 5.91 -17.51 -8.96
N THR A 39 5.13 -18.50 -9.41
CA THR A 39 3.69 -18.33 -9.62
C THR A 39 2.97 -18.03 -8.30
N LEU A 40 3.31 -18.73 -7.23
CA LEU A 40 2.69 -18.52 -5.92
C LEU A 40 3.03 -17.14 -5.36
N PHE A 41 4.30 -16.74 -5.41
CA PHE A 41 4.70 -15.39 -5.00
C PHE A 41 3.98 -14.31 -5.82
N THR A 42 3.89 -14.49 -7.14
CA THR A 42 3.23 -13.51 -8.02
C THR A 42 1.74 -13.38 -7.69
N LEU A 43 1.06 -14.49 -7.39
CA LEU A 43 -0.34 -14.48 -6.96
C LEU A 43 -0.56 -13.77 -5.63
N LEU A 44 0.43 -13.77 -4.73
CA LEU A 44 0.38 -12.99 -3.49
C LEU A 44 0.75 -11.52 -3.71
N ALA A 45 1.75 -11.24 -4.55
CA ALA A 45 2.19 -9.88 -4.81
C ALA A 45 1.18 -9.04 -5.63
N ILE A 46 0.27 -9.69 -6.39
CA ILE A 46 -0.71 -8.99 -7.23
C ILE A 46 -1.91 -8.42 -6.45
N PHE A 47 -2.04 -8.69 -5.16
CA PHE A 47 -3.17 -8.23 -4.35
C PHE A 47 -3.53 -6.73 -4.47
N PRO A 48 -2.57 -5.78 -4.52
CA PRO A 48 -2.90 -4.38 -4.76
C PRO A 48 -3.66 -4.16 -6.06
N TYR A 49 -3.31 -4.88 -7.12
CA TYR A 49 -3.98 -4.80 -8.43
C TYR A 49 -5.31 -5.54 -8.43
N LEU A 50 -5.37 -6.70 -7.77
CA LEU A 50 -6.60 -7.48 -7.63
C LEU A 50 -7.68 -6.69 -6.87
N LEU A 51 -7.28 -5.95 -5.84
CA LEU A 51 -8.16 -5.12 -5.01
C LEU A 51 -8.38 -3.72 -5.58
N ALA A 52 -7.78 -3.37 -6.72
CA ALA A 52 -7.91 -2.06 -7.33
C ALA A 52 -9.38 -1.65 -7.64
N PRO A 53 -10.29 -2.53 -8.10
CA PRO A 53 -11.68 -2.15 -8.34
C PRO A 53 -12.42 -1.70 -7.06
N ILE A 54 -12.06 -2.27 -5.91
CA ILE A 54 -12.66 -1.97 -4.60
C ILE A 54 -12.32 -0.53 -4.17
N GLN A 55 -11.26 0.07 -4.72
CA GLN A 55 -10.89 1.47 -4.48
C GLN A 55 -12.06 2.44 -4.65
N VAL A 56 -12.94 2.21 -5.64
CA VAL A 56 -14.10 3.08 -5.89
C VAL A 56 -15.09 3.03 -4.73
N ALA A 57 -15.38 1.82 -4.24
CA ALA A 57 -16.26 1.60 -3.09
C ALA A 57 -15.64 2.19 -1.81
N ILE A 58 -14.35 1.98 -1.60
CA ILE A 58 -13.59 2.55 -0.47
C ILE A 58 -13.64 4.09 -0.50
N GLY A 59 -13.41 4.70 -1.65
CA GLY A 59 -13.45 6.16 -1.80
C GLY A 59 -14.84 6.73 -1.48
N SER A 60 -15.89 6.11 -2.01
CA SER A 60 -17.28 6.47 -1.70
C SER A 60 -17.60 6.30 -0.21
N PHE A 61 -17.11 5.22 0.41
CA PHE A 61 -17.32 4.95 1.83
C PHE A 61 -16.60 5.97 2.72
N SER A 62 -15.35 6.29 2.40
CA SER A 62 -14.53 7.28 3.11
C SER A 62 -15.13 8.69 3.06
N ASP A 63 -15.78 9.03 1.94
CA ASP A 63 -16.43 10.34 1.77
C ASP A 63 -17.74 10.48 2.55
N ARG A 64 -18.46 9.36 2.76
CA ARG A 64 -19.76 9.32 3.46
C ARG A 64 -19.66 9.11 4.96
N ASN A 65 -18.59 8.44 5.43
CA ASN A 65 -18.44 8.05 6.83
C ASN A 65 -17.25 8.77 7.47
N PRO A 66 -17.43 10.03 7.93
CA PRO A 66 -16.38 10.70 8.68
C PRO A 66 -16.14 9.98 10.01
N ILE A 67 -14.89 9.64 10.30
CA ILE A 67 -14.48 8.99 11.56
C ILE A 67 -13.83 10.06 12.44
N PHE A 68 -14.29 10.22 13.68
CA PHE A 68 -13.80 11.24 14.63
C PHE A 68 -13.82 12.68 14.08
N GLY A 69 -14.76 13.00 13.20
CA GLY A 69 -14.86 14.33 12.55
C GLY A 69 -13.90 14.55 11.38
N TYR A 70 -13.01 13.60 11.09
CA TYR A 70 -12.12 13.65 9.93
C TYR A 70 -12.63 12.73 8.82
N ARG A 71 -12.77 13.28 7.61
CA ARG A 71 -13.23 12.50 6.44
C ARG A 71 -12.20 11.47 5.97
N ARG A 72 -10.96 11.90 5.65
CA ARG A 72 -9.99 11.05 4.90
C ARG A 72 -8.72 10.68 5.66
N THR A 73 -8.30 11.49 6.63
CA THR A 73 -7.07 11.25 7.41
C THR A 73 -7.07 9.90 8.16
N PRO A 74 -8.16 9.46 8.81
CA PRO A 74 -8.19 8.18 9.51
C PRO A 74 -8.02 6.99 8.56
N TYR A 75 -8.60 7.07 7.36
CA TYR A 75 -8.49 6.03 6.34
C TYR A 75 -7.07 5.91 5.78
N ILE A 76 -6.36 7.04 5.60
CA ILE A 76 -4.93 7.04 5.25
C ILE A 76 -4.13 6.32 6.33
N LEU A 77 -4.39 6.61 7.61
CA LEU A 77 -3.67 5.99 8.72
C LEU A 77 -3.95 4.48 8.81
N VAL A 78 -5.20 4.07 8.72
CA VAL A 78 -5.59 2.65 8.71
C VAL A 78 -4.93 1.92 7.55
N GLY A 79 -4.96 2.52 6.35
CA GLY A 79 -4.31 1.91 5.19
C GLY A 79 -2.79 1.79 5.38
N LEU A 80 -2.14 2.81 5.95
CA LEU A 80 -0.70 2.77 6.22
C LEU A 80 -0.36 1.70 7.26
N ILE A 81 -1.14 1.58 8.33
CA ILE A 81 -0.98 0.53 9.35
C ILE A 81 -1.10 -0.86 8.69
N LEU A 82 -2.10 -1.06 7.82
CA LEU A 82 -2.27 -2.31 7.09
C LEU A 82 -1.08 -2.61 6.16
N CYS A 83 -0.52 -1.61 5.47
CA CYS A 83 0.69 -1.79 4.67
C CYS A 83 1.89 -2.22 5.53
N VAL A 84 2.11 -1.52 6.66
CA VAL A 84 3.23 -1.82 7.57
C VAL A 84 3.08 -3.21 8.18
N LEU A 85 1.89 -3.57 8.66
CA LEU A 85 1.62 -4.90 9.20
C LEU A 85 1.83 -6.00 8.15
N GLY A 86 1.29 -5.81 6.94
CA GLY A 86 1.43 -6.78 5.88
C GLY A 86 2.90 -6.99 5.46
N VAL A 87 3.68 -5.91 5.33
CA VAL A 87 5.12 -6.01 5.08
C VAL A 87 5.86 -6.65 6.26
N ALA A 88 5.56 -6.24 7.50
CA ALA A 88 6.27 -6.71 8.69
C ALA A 88 6.09 -8.21 8.96
N ILE A 89 4.94 -8.77 8.58
CA ILE A 89 4.58 -10.19 8.77
C ILE A 89 5.00 -11.04 7.55
N SER A 90 5.22 -10.42 6.39
CA SER A 90 5.52 -11.14 5.15
C SER A 90 6.76 -12.05 5.18
N PRO A 91 7.88 -11.71 5.87
CA PRO A 91 9.01 -12.63 5.98
C PRO A 91 8.69 -13.87 6.82
N GLN A 92 7.92 -13.73 7.90
CA GLN A 92 7.51 -14.86 8.75
C GLN A 92 6.57 -15.78 7.98
N VAL A 93 5.68 -15.23 7.16
CA VAL A 93 4.85 -16.01 6.23
C VAL A 93 5.71 -16.80 5.25
N ALA A 94 6.76 -16.16 4.69
CA ALA A 94 7.66 -16.83 3.75
C ALA A 94 8.36 -18.03 4.39
N ILE A 95 8.83 -17.90 5.64
CA ILE A 95 9.41 -19.01 6.39
C ILE A 95 8.34 -20.08 6.67
N LEU A 96 7.15 -19.69 7.14
CA LEU A 96 6.05 -20.60 7.42
C LEU A 96 5.62 -21.41 6.18
N MET A 97 5.69 -20.82 4.98
CA MET A 97 5.42 -21.53 3.72
C MET A 97 6.40 -22.68 3.46
N THR A 98 7.63 -22.59 3.95
CA THR A 98 8.62 -23.67 3.82
C THR A 98 8.40 -24.81 4.81
N GLU A 99 7.86 -24.50 5.99
CA GLU A 99 7.56 -25.49 7.04
C GLU A 99 6.21 -26.18 6.80
N ASN A 100 5.18 -25.38 6.46
CA ASN A 100 3.83 -25.85 6.18
C ASN A 100 3.19 -24.99 5.09
N ILE A 101 3.22 -25.50 3.86
CA ILE A 101 2.74 -24.78 2.68
C ILE A 101 1.27 -24.34 2.82
N THR A 102 0.41 -25.17 3.41
CA THR A 102 -1.03 -24.86 3.55
C THR A 102 -1.25 -23.68 4.48
N LEU A 103 -0.64 -23.71 5.68
CA LEU A 103 -0.73 -22.61 6.63
C LEU A 103 -0.04 -21.35 6.12
N GLY A 104 1.10 -21.49 5.44
CA GLY A 104 1.82 -20.39 4.83
C GLY A 104 1.02 -19.72 3.72
N ILE A 105 0.29 -20.47 2.88
CA ILE A 105 -0.60 -19.91 1.85
C ILE A 105 -1.73 -19.12 2.51
N ILE A 106 -2.39 -19.68 3.53
CA ILE A 106 -3.48 -19.00 4.23
C ILE A 106 -2.97 -17.70 4.87
N ALA A 107 -1.88 -17.78 5.63
CA ALA A 107 -1.27 -16.61 6.25
C ALA A 107 -0.79 -15.59 5.22
N GLY A 108 -0.28 -16.03 4.07
CA GLY A 108 0.14 -15.17 2.97
C GLY A 108 -1.02 -14.44 2.31
N VAL A 109 -2.15 -15.12 2.06
CA VAL A 109 -3.37 -14.46 1.57
C VAL A 109 -3.80 -13.34 2.51
N PHE A 110 -3.75 -13.56 3.83
CA PHE A 110 -4.07 -12.51 4.81
C PHE A 110 -3.02 -11.38 4.86
N ALA A 111 -1.72 -11.70 4.88
CA ALA A 111 -0.66 -10.71 4.99
C ALA A 111 -0.54 -9.84 3.73
N PHE A 112 -0.46 -10.46 2.55
CA PHE A 112 -0.41 -9.75 1.28
C PHE A 112 -1.75 -9.10 0.93
N GLY A 113 -2.87 -9.70 1.36
CA GLY A 113 -4.19 -9.10 1.27
C GLY A 113 -4.34 -7.85 2.13
N ALA A 114 -3.88 -7.88 3.37
CA ALA A 114 -3.83 -6.71 4.25
C ALA A 114 -2.93 -5.62 3.65
N TRP A 115 -1.75 -5.97 3.17
CA TRP A 115 -0.85 -5.02 2.51
C TRP A 115 -1.50 -4.39 1.26
N GLY A 116 -2.07 -5.20 0.38
CA GLY A 116 -2.72 -4.72 -0.84
C GLY A 116 -3.95 -3.88 -0.55
N MET A 117 -4.77 -4.28 0.42
CA MET A 117 -5.92 -3.49 0.86
C MET A 117 -5.48 -2.15 1.47
N GLY A 118 -4.45 -2.17 2.31
CA GLY A 118 -3.87 -0.98 2.92
C GLY A 118 -3.33 0.01 1.88
N TYR A 119 -2.69 -0.52 0.84
CA TYR A 119 -2.16 0.28 -0.26
C TYR A 119 -3.28 1.01 -0.99
N ASN A 120 -4.32 0.26 -1.39
CA ASN A 120 -5.51 0.80 -2.06
C ASN A 120 -6.26 1.82 -1.20
N LEU A 121 -6.46 1.51 0.08
CA LEU A 121 -7.16 2.36 1.04
C LEU A 121 -6.44 3.70 1.24
N SER A 122 -5.12 3.65 1.41
CA SER A 122 -4.31 4.85 1.55
C SER A 122 -4.29 5.65 0.25
N ALA A 123 -4.05 4.98 -0.89
CA ALA A 123 -3.92 5.58 -2.22
C ALA A 123 -5.10 6.46 -2.59
N VAL A 124 -6.31 5.89 -2.54
CA VAL A 124 -7.54 6.61 -2.86
C VAL A 124 -7.73 7.81 -1.95
N SER A 125 -7.49 7.62 -0.64
CA SER A 125 -7.73 8.65 0.37
C SER A 125 -6.77 9.84 0.24
N TYR A 126 -5.46 9.59 0.09
CA TYR A 126 -4.50 10.68 -0.02
C TYR A 126 -4.54 11.37 -1.38
N PHE A 127 -4.81 10.67 -2.50
CA PHE A 127 -4.94 11.32 -3.82
C PHE A 127 -6.16 12.23 -3.86
N SER A 128 -7.27 11.79 -3.24
CA SER A 128 -8.47 12.61 -3.13
C SER A 128 -8.23 13.84 -2.24
N LEU A 129 -7.54 13.67 -1.11
CA LEU A 129 -7.13 14.76 -0.22
C LEU A 129 -6.17 15.75 -0.90
N ALA A 130 -5.21 15.25 -1.70
CA ALA A 130 -4.27 16.08 -2.46
C ALA A 130 -5.00 16.94 -3.50
N THR A 131 -5.99 16.36 -4.17
CA THR A 131 -6.82 17.02 -5.18
C THR A 131 -7.69 18.14 -4.58
N GLU A 132 -8.14 17.95 -3.35
CA GLU A 132 -8.93 18.90 -2.56
C GLU A 132 -8.08 20.07 -2.05
N ILE A 133 -6.94 19.78 -1.41
CA ILE A 133 -6.04 20.81 -0.84
C ILE A 133 -5.40 21.69 -1.92
N SER A 134 -5.13 21.13 -3.10
CA SER A 134 -4.35 21.83 -4.14
C SER A 134 -5.19 22.76 -5.02
N GLY A 135 -6.52 22.59 -5.05
CA GLY A 135 -7.43 23.29 -5.98
C GLY A 135 -7.09 23.04 -7.46
N LYS A 136 -7.91 23.53 -8.40
CA LYS A 136 -7.76 23.22 -9.85
C LYS A 136 -6.39 23.62 -10.44
N LYS A 137 -5.81 24.75 -10.03
CA LYS A 137 -4.54 25.27 -10.56
C LYS A 137 -3.29 24.59 -9.96
N GLY A 138 -3.39 23.98 -8.78
CA GLY A 138 -2.23 23.46 -8.04
C GLY A 138 -2.03 21.94 -8.10
N ARG A 139 -2.96 21.18 -8.71
CA ARG A 139 -2.95 19.70 -8.68
C ARG A 139 -1.70 19.11 -9.33
N ALA A 140 -1.34 19.61 -10.52
CA ALA A 140 -0.18 19.11 -11.26
C ALA A 140 1.11 19.24 -10.44
N ALA A 141 1.33 20.39 -9.79
CA ALA A 141 2.50 20.61 -8.95
C ALA A 141 2.54 19.70 -7.71
N THR A 142 1.38 19.44 -7.07
CA THR A 142 1.31 18.53 -5.93
C THR A 142 1.60 17.10 -6.33
N ILE A 143 1.00 16.63 -7.44
CA ILE A 143 1.27 15.29 -7.99
C ILE A 143 2.74 15.17 -8.38
N ALA A 144 3.30 16.16 -9.09
CA ALA A 144 4.72 16.16 -9.45
C ALA A 144 5.63 16.07 -8.20
N THR A 145 5.29 16.77 -7.11
CA THR A 145 6.05 16.68 -5.86
C THR A 145 5.98 15.27 -5.25
N MET A 146 4.78 14.66 -5.24
CA MET A 146 4.59 13.30 -4.72
C MET A 146 5.41 12.27 -5.50
N PHE A 147 5.34 12.31 -6.84
CA PHE A 147 6.08 11.38 -7.70
C PHE A 147 7.59 11.65 -7.72
N PHE A 148 8.01 12.91 -7.60
CA PHE A 148 9.43 13.24 -7.46
C PHE A 148 10.02 12.65 -6.16
N CYS A 149 9.32 12.79 -5.04
CA CYS A 149 9.73 12.17 -3.78
C CYS A 149 9.74 10.63 -3.86
N ASN A 150 8.87 10.03 -4.66
CA ASN A 150 8.87 8.59 -4.91
C ASN A 150 10.05 8.14 -5.77
N GLY A 151 10.34 8.86 -6.86
CA GLY A 151 11.44 8.56 -7.77
C GLY A 151 12.84 8.69 -7.16
N LEU A 152 12.97 9.27 -5.96
CA LEU A 152 14.21 9.25 -5.19
C LEU A 152 14.49 7.88 -4.53
N LEU A 153 13.51 6.97 -4.50
CA LEU A 153 13.61 5.66 -3.85
C LEU A 153 13.93 4.51 -4.82
N VAL A 154 13.97 4.76 -6.13
CA VAL A 154 14.19 3.78 -7.20
C VAL A 154 15.39 4.20 -8.04
#